data_AF-A0A3A3ZXT7-F1
#
_entry.id   AF-A0A3A3ZXT7-F1
#
_cell.length_a   1.000
_cell.length_b   1.000
_cell.length_c   1.000
_cell.angle_alpha   90.00
_cell.angle_beta   90.00
_cell.angle_gamma   90.00
#
_symmetry.space_group_name_H-M   'P 1'
#
loop_
_entity.id
_entity.type
_entity.pdbx_description
1 polymer ?
#
loop_
_entity_poly.entity_id
_entity_poly.type
_entity_poly.pdbx_seq_one_letter_code
_entity_poly.pdbx_strand_id
1 'polypeptide(L)'
;MAFAAPSTVVITVDGEPYTLRAPAPPGPARVADAVAAEDWVSALAAYLDEDDTARLFGRLGDPWDALDLPDLWRIARGAVAEMLGVEWHVGVRLLSRASGLGFAAWAAKHAFDCESASLPRIVGAALAYAVDGCADERALRRLEAELWAPPPYDSPEDEAAWAEGEAASFAAASAALSRPLPRPGDAA
;
A
#
# COMPACT_ATOMS: atom_id res chain seq x y z
N MET A 1 27.22 1.26 2.36
CA MET A 1 25.99 1.73 1.70
C MET A 1 25.43 2.86 2.54
N ALA A 2 25.37 4.08 2.00
CA ALA A 2 24.67 5.18 2.66
C ALA A 2 23.18 5.00 2.35
N PHE A 3 22.35 4.86 3.38
CA PHE A 3 20.89 4.91 3.21
C PHE A 3 20.54 6.31 2.71
N ALA A 4 19.81 6.40 1.60
CA ALA A 4 19.22 7.67 1.19
C ALA A 4 18.36 8.19 2.36
N ALA A 5 18.44 9.49 2.66
CA ALA A 5 17.58 10.09 3.67
C ALA A 5 16.12 9.73 3.36
N PRO A 6 15.29 9.39 4.36
CA PRO A 6 13.91 8.99 4.12
C PRO A 6 13.21 10.13 3.36
N SER A 7 12.77 9.83 2.14
CA SER A 7 11.98 10.76 1.35
C SER A 7 10.65 10.98 2.08
N THR A 8 10.42 12.24 2.47
CA THR A 8 9.16 12.68 3.06
C THR A 8 8.26 13.22 1.96
N VAL A 9 7.01 12.77 1.90
CA VAL A 9 5.99 13.30 1.01
C VAL A 9 4.91 13.93 1.88
N VAL A 10 4.58 15.19 1.62
CA VAL A 10 3.46 15.86 2.30
C VAL A 10 2.23 15.72 1.43
N ILE A 11 1.19 15.10 1.96
CA ILE A 11 -0.14 15.04 1.34
C ILE A 11 -1.08 15.98 2.09
N THR A 12 -2.14 16.44 1.44
CA THR A 12 -3.16 17.27 2.07
C THR A 12 -4.49 16.54 2.05
N VAL A 13 -5.15 16.46 3.21
CA VAL A 13 -6.44 15.81 3.42
C VAL A 13 -7.35 16.82 4.11
N ASP A 14 -8.45 17.24 3.46
CA ASP A 14 -9.34 18.31 3.96
C ASP A 14 -8.64 19.62 4.34
N GLY A 15 -7.57 19.98 3.63
CA GLY A 15 -6.76 21.17 3.96
C GLY A 15 -5.78 20.96 5.11
N GLU A 16 -5.75 19.78 5.73
CA GLU A 16 -4.77 19.40 6.75
C GLU A 16 -3.58 18.66 6.12
N PRO A 17 -2.34 19.06 6.39
CA PRO A 17 -1.16 18.37 5.88
C PRO A 17 -0.85 17.13 6.72
N TYR A 18 -0.51 16.02 6.05
CA TYR A 18 0.00 14.79 6.64
C TYR A 18 1.37 14.47 6.04
N THR A 19 2.30 13.98 6.87
CA THR A 19 3.66 13.69 6.43
C THR A 19 3.87 12.20 6.27
N LEU A 20 3.91 11.73 5.02
CA LEU A 20 4.34 10.38 4.69
C LEU A 20 5.86 10.30 4.79
N ARG A 21 6.35 9.26 5.44
CA ARG A 21 7.77 8.96 5.62
C ARG A 21 8.06 7.57 5.07
N ALA A 22 9.14 7.44 4.32
CA ALA A 22 9.60 6.12 3.91
C ALA A 22 9.79 5.21 5.15
N PRO A 23 9.19 4.01 5.18
CA PRO A 23 9.23 3.16 6.34
C PRO A 23 10.63 2.62 6.53
N ALA A 24 11.08 2.55 7.79
CA ALA A 24 12.36 1.94 8.11
C ALA A 24 12.34 0.45 7.72
N PRO A 25 13.41 -0.12 7.12
CA PRO A 25 13.49 -1.55 6.83
C PRO A 25 13.19 -2.38 8.09
N PRO A 26 12.43 -3.49 7.99
CA PRO A 26 11.91 -4.16 6.78
C PRO A 26 10.63 -3.57 6.19
N GLY A 27 10.28 -2.34 6.57
CA GLY A 27 9.02 -1.68 6.26
C GLY A 27 8.58 -1.67 4.80
N PRO A 28 9.44 -1.41 3.80
CA PRO A 28 9.00 -1.40 2.39
C PRO A 28 8.48 -2.74 1.88
N ALA A 29 9.06 -3.86 2.31
CA ALA A 29 8.61 -5.20 1.95
C ALA A 29 7.23 -5.51 2.54
N ARG A 30 7.01 -5.13 3.81
CA ARG A 30 5.69 -5.26 4.45
C ARG A 30 4.62 -4.42 3.78
N VAL A 31 4.97 -3.23 3.29
CA VAL A 31 4.01 -2.44 2.52
C VAL A 31 3.73 -3.08 1.17
N ALA A 32 4.74 -3.65 0.51
CA ALA A 32 4.53 -4.39 -0.72
C ALA A 32 3.56 -5.58 -0.52
N ASP A 33 3.69 -6.31 0.60
CA ASP A 33 2.76 -7.38 0.98
C ASP A 33 1.34 -6.85 1.25
N ALA A 34 1.21 -5.73 1.98
CA ALA A 34 -0.08 -5.11 2.25
C ALA A 34 -0.77 -4.65 0.96
N VAL A 35 -0.03 -4.03 0.04
CA VAL A 35 -0.55 -3.64 -1.29
C VAL A 35 -0.94 -4.87 -2.10
N ALA A 36 -0.12 -5.93 -2.10
CA ALA A 36 -0.44 -7.18 -2.79
C ALA A 36 -1.72 -7.85 -2.26
N ALA A 37 -2.05 -7.62 -0.99
CA ALA A 37 -3.26 -8.10 -0.31
C ALA A 37 -4.44 -7.12 -0.40
N GLU A 38 -4.29 -5.98 -1.08
CA GLU A 38 -5.26 -4.88 -1.12
C GLU A 38 -5.59 -4.26 0.25
N ASP A 39 -4.74 -4.49 1.26
CA ASP A 39 -4.84 -3.91 2.61
C ASP A 39 -4.27 -2.48 2.62
N TRP A 40 -5.05 -1.55 2.07
CA TRP A 40 -4.70 -0.14 1.98
C TRP A 40 -4.49 0.51 3.36
N VAL A 41 -5.18 0.03 4.40
CA VAL A 41 -5.06 0.53 5.77
C VAL A 41 -3.65 0.26 6.30
N SER A 42 -3.20 -0.99 6.24
CA SER A 42 -1.85 -1.36 6.67
C SER A 42 -0.77 -0.74 5.78
N ALA A 43 -1.02 -0.65 4.46
CA ALA A 43 -0.10 -0.02 3.53
C ALA A 43 0.11 1.47 3.84
N LEU A 44 -0.96 2.20 4.13
CA LEU A 44 -0.90 3.63 4.47
C LEU A 44 -0.30 3.85 5.86
N ALA A 45 -0.75 3.10 6.86
CA ALA A 45 -0.27 3.24 8.25
C ALA A 45 1.24 3.01 8.37
N ALA A 46 1.81 2.16 7.54
CA ALA A 46 3.25 1.92 7.53
C ALA A 46 4.08 3.16 7.11
N TYR A 47 3.48 4.13 6.41
CA TYR A 47 4.16 5.34 5.95
C TYR A 47 3.80 6.60 6.75
N LEU A 48 2.81 6.54 7.63
CA LEU A 48 2.49 7.64 8.55
C LEU A 48 3.32 7.50 9.82
N ASP A 49 3.62 8.62 10.49
CA ASP A 49 4.14 8.52 11.86
C ASP A 49 3.02 8.17 12.85
N GLU A 50 3.37 7.83 14.10
CA GLU A 50 2.39 7.35 15.09
C GLU A 50 1.28 8.39 15.35
N ASP A 51 1.62 9.68 15.36
CA ASP A 51 0.68 10.78 15.61
C ASP A 51 -0.25 10.97 14.41
N ASP A 52 0.28 11.00 13.18
CA ASP A 52 -0.50 11.11 11.94
C ASP A 52 -1.39 9.88 11.73
N THR A 53 -0.88 8.69 12.07
CA THR A 53 -1.64 7.43 12.09
C THR A 53 -2.80 7.54 13.06
N ALA A 54 -2.54 7.81 14.34
CA ALA A 54 -3.58 7.91 15.36
C ALA A 54 -4.62 8.99 15.02
N ARG A 55 -4.19 10.11 14.45
CA ARG A 55 -5.09 11.18 14.00
C ARG A 55 -5.97 10.74 12.83
N LEU A 56 -5.38 10.19 11.77
CA LEU A 56 -6.14 9.77 10.58
C LEU A 56 -7.12 8.64 10.91
N PHE A 57 -6.65 7.62 11.64
CA PHE A 57 -7.50 6.50 12.07
C PHE A 57 -8.51 6.88 13.16
N GLY A 58 -8.21 7.90 13.98
CA GLY A 58 -9.17 8.49 14.91
C GLY A 58 -10.35 9.15 14.20
N ARG A 59 -10.08 9.92 13.13
CA ARG A 59 -11.12 10.50 12.27
C ARG A 59 -11.98 9.43 11.62
N LEU A 60 -11.35 8.36 11.15
CA LEU A 60 -12.04 7.20 10.58
C LEU A 60 -12.96 6.46 11.56
N GLY A 61 -12.68 6.53 12.86
CA GLY A 61 -13.51 5.94 13.92
C GLY A 61 -14.66 6.84 14.39
N ASP A 62 -14.71 8.10 13.95
CA ASP A 62 -15.73 9.06 14.34
C ASP A 62 -16.91 9.03 13.34
N PRO A 63 -18.10 8.54 13.76
CA PRO A 63 -19.27 8.48 12.88
C PRO A 63 -19.84 9.86 12.52
N TRP A 64 -19.32 10.94 13.10
CA TRP A 64 -19.72 12.32 12.83
C TRP A 64 -18.68 13.11 12.02
N ASP A 65 -17.55 12.49 11.64
CA ASP A 65 -16.58 13.14 10.77
C ASP A 65 -17.18 13.34 9.37
N ALA A 66 -16.76 14.40 8.69
CA ALA A 66 -17.19 14.70 7.33
C ALA A 66 -16.47 13.81 6.29
N LEU A 67 -15.34 13.20 6.66
CA LEU A 67 -14.60 12.25 5.84
C LEU A 67 -15.30 10.89 5.88
N ASP A 68 -15.81 10.45 4.73
CA ASP A 68 -16.38 9.11 4.59
C ASP A 68 -15.34 8.08 4.14
N LEU A 69 -15.69 6.79 4.26
CA LEU A 69 -14.79 5.69 3.91
C LEU A 69 -14.34 5.73 2.44
N PRO A 70 -15.20 6.05 1.45
CA PRO A 70 -14.77 6.32 0.06
C PRO A 70 -13.73 7.44 -0.08
N ASP A 71 -13.92 8.58 0.57
CA ASP A 71 -12.99 9.70 0.54
C ASP A 71 -11.61 9.29 1.08
N LEU A 72 -11.61 8.57 2.21
CA LEU A 72 -10.40 8.05 2.85
C LEU A 72 -9.68 7.02 1.99
N TRP A 73 -10.43 6.17 1.30
CA TRP A 73 -9.87 5.23 0.34
C TRP A 73 -9.21 5.91 -0.85
N ARG A 74 -9.85 6.95 -1.42
CA ARG A 74 -9.26 7.74 -2.52
C ARG A 74 -7.97 8.43 -2.08
N ILE A 75 -7.97 9.02 -0.90
CA ILE A 75 -6.77 9.62 -0.29
C ILE A 75 -5.67 8.58 -0.12
N ALA A 76 -5.99 7.43 0.48
CA ALA A 76 -5.03 6.37 0.73
C ALA A 76 -4.43 5.83 -0.57
N ARG A 77 -5.27 5.59 -1.59
CA ARG A 77 -4.82 5.14 -2.91
C ARG A 77 -3.93 6.17 -3.59
N GLY A 78 -4.27 7.45 -3.53
CA GLY A 78 -3.44 8.52 -4.09
C GLY A 78 -2.09 8.62 -3.38
N ALA A 79 -2.10 8.60 -2.05
CA ALA A 79 -0.90 8.60 -1.23
C ALA A 79 0.01 7.39 -1.54
N VAL A 80 -0.57 6.18 -1.61
CA VAL A 80 0.21 4.97 -1.88
C VAL A 80 0.67 4.91 -3.35
N ALA A 81 -0.09 5.43 -4.30
CA ALA A 81 0.34 5.53 -5.69
C ALA A 81 1.60 6.38 -5.86
N GLU A 82 1.68 7.53 -5.18
CA GLU A 82 2.88 8.36 -5.14
C GLU A 82 4.10 7.59 -4.60
N MET A 83 3.88 6.73 -3.60
CA MET A 83 4.95 5.92 -2.98
C MET A 83 5.37 4.72 -3.84
N LEU A 84 4.43 4.13 -4.57
CA LEU A 84 4.67 3.04 -5.52
C LEU A 84 5.38 3.54 -6.79
N GLY A 85 5.16 4.81 -7.16
CA GLY A 85 5.57 5.38 -8.45
C GLY A 85 4.71 4.94 -9.63
N VAL A 86 3.56 4.30 -9.34
CA VAL A 86 2.55 3.83 -10.29
C VAL A 86 1.18 3.92 -9.64
N GLU A 87 0.12 3.94 -10.45
CA GLU A 87 -1.26 3.86 -9.96
C GLU A 87 -1.47 2.65 -9.03
N TRP A 88 -2.27 2.82 -7.96
CA TRP A 88 -2.54 1.79 -6.95
C TRP A 88 -2.85 0.42 -7.56
N HIS A 89 -3.79 0.38 -8.51
CA HIS A 89 -4.23 -0.89 -9.13
C HIS A 89 -3.14 -1.57 -9.95
N VAL A 90 -2.22 -0.81 -10.56
CA VAL A 90 -1.04 -1.36 -11.25
C VAL A 90 -0.09 -1.96 -10.22
N GLY A 91 0.13 -1.25 -9.10
CA GLY A 91 0.93 -1.72 -7.97
C GLY A 91 0.40 -3.02 -7.38
N VAL A 92 -0.91 -3.09 -7.09
CA VAL A 92 -1.59 -4.32 -6.65
C VAL A 92 -1.33 -5.46 -7.62
N ARG A 93 -1.66 -5.29 -8.92
CA ARG A 93 -1.48 -6.35 -9.92
C ARG A 93 -0.04 -6.84 -10.02
N LEU A 94 0.94 -5.94 -9.98
CA LEU A 94 2.37 -6.30 -10.01
C LEU A 94 2.78 -7.07 -8.75
N LEU A 95 2.45 -6.53 -7.57
CA LEU A 95 2.90 -7.07 -6.29
C LEU A 95 2.18 -8.37 -5.94
N SER A 96 0.88 -8.51 -6.25
CA SER A 96 0.17 -9.78 -6.14
C SER A 96 0.77 -10.85 -7.06
N ARG A 97 1.21 -10.48 -8.28
CA ARG A 97 1.89 -11.42 -9.19
C ARG A 97 3.29 -11.79 -8.74
N ALA A 98 3.97 -10.86 -8.06
CA ALA A 98 5.26 -11.07 -7.42
C ALA A 98 5.14 -11.70 -6.01
N SER A 99 3.95 -12.14 -5.61
CA SER A 99 3.79 -12.85 -4.34
C SER A 99 4.25 -14.30 -4.43
N GLY A 100 4.92 -14.79 -3.38
CA GLY A 100 5.27 -16.20 -3.22
C GLY A 100 6.64 -16.65 -3.77
N LEU A 101 6.81 -17.98 -3.85
CA LEU A 101 8.12 -18.61 -4.04
C LEU A 101 8.75 -18.36 -5.41
N GLY A 102 7.94 -18.16 -6.46
CA GLY A 102 8.44 -17.91 -7.82
C GLY A 102 9.24 -16.61 -7.90
N PHE A 103 8.68 -15.53 -7.36
CA PHE A 103 9.36 -14.25 -7.27
C PHE A 103 10.56 -14.30 -6.31
N ALA A 104 10.42 -14.94 -5.15
CA ALA A 104 11.55 -15.11 -4.21
C ALA A 104 12.75 -15.83 -4.85
N ALA A 105 12.50 -16.89 -5.62
CA ALA A 105 13.54 -17.60 -6.36
C ALA A 105 14.15 -16.72 -7.47
N TRP A 106 13.32 -15.96 -8.19
CA TRP A 106 13.79 -15.00 -9.19
C TRP A 106 14.65 -13.89 -8.57
N ALA A 107 14.24 -13.33 -7.44
CA ALA A 107 14.97 -12.28 -6.73
C ALA A 107 16.33 -12.79 -6.24
N ALA A 108 16.37 -14.00 -5.65
CA ALA A 108 17.61 -14.65 -5.25
C ALA A 108 18.56 -14.87 -6.44
N LYS A 109 18.05 -15.32 -7.59
CA LYS A 109 18.82 -15.50 -8.82
C LYS A 109 19.43 -14.18 -9.33
N HIS A 110 18.74 -13.06 -9.13
CA HIS A 110 19.17 -11.73 -9.55
C HIS A 110 19.88 -10.92 -8.46
N ALA A 111 20.20 -11.55 -7.31
CA ALA A 111 20.78 -10.88 -6.14
C ALA A 111 19.99 -9.62 -5.71
N PHE A 112 18.66 -9.66 -5.86
CA PHE A 112 17.76 -8.61 -5.40
C PHE A 112 17.29 -8.92 -3.98
N ASP A 113 17.57 -8.01 -3.06
CA ASP A 113 17.13 -8.09 -1.66
C ASP A 113 15.89 -7.22 -1.45
N CYS A 114 14.72 -7.87 -1.30
CA CYS A 114 13.45 -7.18 -1.08
C CYS A 114 13.39 -6.47 0.27
N GLU A 115 14.07 -6.98 1.31
CA GLU A 115 13.98 -6.47 2.68
C GLU A 115 14.62 -5.08 2.83
N SER A 116 15.69 -4.83 2.06
CA SER A 116 16.42 -3.55 2.08
C SER A 116 16.08 -2.63 0.91
N ALA A 117 15.29 -3.09 -0.06
CA ALA A 117 14.89 -2.29 -1.22
C ALA A 117 13.80 -1.26 -0.85
N SER A 118 13.85 -0.09 -1.49
CA SER A 118 12.75 0.87 -1.45
C SER A 118 11.54 0.35 -2.22
N LEU A 119 10.32 0.78 -1.87
CA LEU A 119 9.09 0.32 -2.52
C LEU A 119 9.09 0.48 -4.06
N PRO A 120 9.53 1.61 -4.67
CA PRO A 120 9.64 1.69 -6.14
C PRO A 120 10.59 0.67 -6.76
N ARG A 121 11.64 0.26 -6.03
CA ARG A 121 12.57 -0.78 -6.49
C ARG A 121 11.93 -2.16 -6.41
N ILE A 122 11.12 -2.42 -5.39
CA ILE A 122 10.34 -3.66 -5.27
C ILE A 122 9.33 -3.74 -6.42
N VAL A 123 8.60 -2.66 -6.69
CA VAL A 123 7.66 -2.56 -7.83
C VAL A 123 8.39 -2.78 -9.16
N GLY A 124 9.55 -2.13 -9.35
CA GLY A 124 10.38 -2.34 -10.55
C GLY A 124 10.87 -3.78 -10.70
N ALA A 125 11.25 -4.44 -9.60
CA ALA A 125 11.63 -5.86 -9.60
C ALA A 125 10.44 -6.76 -9.92
N ALA A 126 9.25 -6.47 -9.38
CA ALA A 126 8.01 -7.18 -9.71
C ALA A 126 7.66 -7.07 -11.20
N LEU A 127 7.82 -5.87 -11.79
CA LEU A 127 7.65 -5.67 -13.23
C LEU A 127 8.68 -6.46 -14.04
N ALA A 128 9.96 -6.41 -13.67
CA ALA A 128 11.01 -7.18 -14.34
C ALA A 128 10.74 -8.69 -14.29
N TYR A 129 10.30 -9.22 -13.14
CA TYR A 129 9.86 -10.60 -12.99
C TYR A 129 8.69 -10.95 -13.92
N ALA A 130 7.69 -10.06 -14.01
CA ALA A 130 6.54 -10.28 -14.88
C ALA A 130 6.94 -10.30 -16.36
N VAL A 131 7.83 -9.39 -16.77
CA VAL A 131 8.35 -9.30 -18.15
C VAL A 131 9.21 -10.51 -18.50
N ASP A 132 10.06 -10.99 -17.59
CA ASP A 132 10.87 -12.21 -17.81
C ASP A 132 10.01 -13.45 -18.05
N GLY A 133 8.77 -13.46 -17.57
CA GLY A 133 7.79 -14.52 -17.84
C GLY A 133 7.16 -14.46 -19.24
N CYS A 134 7.37 -13.39 -20.01
CA CYS A 134 6.84 -13.24 -21.36
C CYS A 134 7.76 -13.89 -22.40
N ALA A 135 7.28 -14.93 -23.07
CA ALA A 135 8.04 -15.65 -24.09
C ALA A 135 8.22 -14.87 -25.40
N ASP A 136 7.32 -13.92 -25.69
CA ASP A 136 7.32 -13.15 -26.92
C ASP A 136 6.68 -11.75 -26.75
N GLU A 137 6.78 -10.94 -27.80
CA GLU A 137 6.24 -9.59 -27.90
C GLU A 137 4.71 -9.54 -27.71
N ARG A 138 3.98 -10.59 -28.11
CA ARG A 138 2.52 -10.65 -27.95
C ARG A 138 2.14 -10.85 -26.49
N ALA A 139 2.89 -11.70 -25.78
CA ALA A 139 2.74 -11.89 -24.34
C ALA A 139 3.05 -10.59 -23.59
N LEU A 140 4.10 -9.86 -23.98
CA LEU A 140 4.43 -8.57 -23.39
C LEU A 140 3.30 -7.55 -23.55
N ARG A 141 2.76 -7.36 -24.76
CA ARG A 141 1.63 -6.44 -24.98
C ARG A 141 0.37 -6.84 -24.21
N ARG A 142 0.15 -8.14 -24.03
CA ARG A 142 -0.97 -8.63 -23.22
C ARG A 142 -0.75 -8.32 -21.75
N LEU A 143 0.47 -8.50 -21.24
CA LEU A 143 0.84 -8.12 -19.87
C LEU A 143 0.63 -6.62 -19.67
N GLU A 144 1.07 -5.78 -20.61
CA GLU A 144 0.84 -4.34 -20.56
C GLU A 144 -0.67 -4.01 -20.54
N ALA A 145 -1.45 -4.58 -21.45
CA ALA A 145 -2.90 -4.36 -21.45
C ALA A 145 -3.56 -4.80 -20.13
N GLU A 146 -3.10 -5.89 -19.51
CA GLU A 146 -3.60 -6.40 -18.23
C GLU A 146 -3.21 -5.52 -17.05
N LEU A 147 -1.95 -5.08 -16.98
CA LEU A 147 -1.45 -4.27 -15.87
C LEU A 147 -2.08 -2.88 -15.84
N TRP A 148 -2.23 -2.23 -17.00
CA TRP A 148 -2.73 -0.86 -17.13
C TRP A 148 -4.21 -0.76 -17.52
N ALA A 149 -4.96 -1.87 -17.54
CA ALA A 149 -6.42 -1.81 -17.66
C ALA A 149 -7.02 -1.00 -16.49
N PRO A 150 -8.11 -0.25 -16.70
CA PRO A 150 -8.79 0.43 -15.60
C PRO A 150 -9.15 -0.57 -14.47
N PRO A 151 -9.18 -0.13 -13.21
CA PRO A 151 -9.62 -0.98 -12.12
C PRO A 151 -11.10 -1.35 -12.28
N PRO A 152 -11.54 -2.47 -11.69
CA PRO A 152 -12.93 -2.91 -11.79
C PRO A 152 -13.91 -2.07 -10.95
N TYR A 153 -13.43 -1.08 -10.20
CA TYR A 153 -14.21 -0.28 -9.23
C TYR A 153 -14.20 1.23 -9.52
N ASP A 154 -14.30 1.63 -10.78
CA ASP A 154 -14.20 3.05 -11.19
C ASP A 154 -15.57 3.76 -11.27
N SER A 155 -16.66 3.12 -10.85
CA SER A 155 -17.98 3.79 -10.75
C SER A 155 -18.34 4.15 -9.31
N PRO A 156 -19.13 5.22 -9.07
CA PRO A 156 -19.63 5.55 -7.74
C PRO A 156 -20.42 4.41 -7.07
N GLU A 157 -21.06 3.55 -7.88
CA GLU A 157 -21.79 2.36 -7.41
C GLU A 157 -20.83 1.29 -6.89
N ASP A 158 -19.70 1.10 -7.57
CA ASP A 158 -18.64 0.19 -7.13
C ASP A 158 -17.96 0.69 -5.86
N GLU A 159 -17.73 2.00 -5.72
CA GLU A 159 -17.17 2.59 -4.51
C GLU A 159 -18.08 2.37 -3.29
N ALA A 160 -19.39 2.54 -3.46
CA ALA A 160 -20.36 2.31 -2.39
C ALA A 160 -20.44 0.82 -2.00
N ALA A 161 -20.45 -0.08 -2.99
CA ALA A 161 -20.47 -1.52 -2.75
C ALA A 161 -19.16 -2.01 -2.08
N TRP A 162 -18.02 -1.45 -2.47
CA TRP A 162 -16.74 -1.69 -1.82
C TRP A 162 -16.78 -1.20 -0.37
N ALA A 163 -17.24 0.02 -0.12
CA ALA A 163 -17.30 0.60 1.23
C ALA A 163 -18.20 -0.23 2.17
N GLU A 164 -19.33 -0.74 1.68
CA GLU A 164 -20.22 -1.62 2.45
C GLU A 164 -19.55 -2.94 2.83
N GLY A 165 -18.78 -3.54 1.91
CA GLY A 165 -18.01 -4.77 2.16
C GLY A 165 -16.82 -4.56 3.09
N GLU A 166 -16.15 -3.41 2.99
CA GLU A 166 -14.96 -3.09 3.78
C GLU A 166 -15.28 -2.55 5.17
N ALA A 167 -16.49 -2.04 5.43
CA ALA A 167 -16.83 -1.39 6.70
C ALA A 167 -16.50 -2.25 7.94
N ALA A 168 -16.69 -3.58 7.87
CA ALA A 168 -16.39 -4.49 8.97
C ALA A 168 -14.87 -4.74 9.15
N SER A 169 -14.14 -4.98 8.05
CA SER A 169 -12.68 -5.12 8.04
C SER A 169 -12.02 -3.84 8.53
N PHE A 170 -12.55 -2.72 8.06
CA PHE A 170 -12.13 -1.38 8.42
C PHE A 170 -12.30 -1.11 9.92
N ALA A 171 -13.49 -1.36 10.48
CA ALA A 171 -13.74 -1.18 11.91
C ALA A 171 -12.80 -2.02 12.78
N ALA A 172 -12.47 -3.25 12.35
CA ALA A 172 -11.53 -4.11 13.05
C ALA A 172 -10.09 -3.58 13.00
N ALA A 173 -9.62 -3.13 11.83
CA ALA A 173 -8.28 -2.56 11.64
C ALA A 173 -8.12 -1.24 12.41
N SER A 174 -9.10 -0.34 12.33
CA SER A 174 -9.09 0.92 13.06
C SER A 174 -9.07 0.71 14.58
N ALA A 175 -9.86 -0.24 15.10
CA ALA A 175 -9.85 -0.59 16.52
C ALA A 175 -8.50 -1.18 16.98
N ALA A 176 -7.80 -1.93 16.12
CA ALA A 176 -6.48 -2.47 16.41
C ALA A 176 -5.41 -1.37 16.47
N LEU A 177 -5.47 -0.40 15.55
CA LEU A 177 -4.54 0.73 15.47
C LEU A 177 -4.80 1.79 16.55
N SER A 178 -6.05 1.92 17.02
CA SER A 178 -6.45 2.88 18.06
C SER A 178 -6.23 2.38 19.49
N ARG A 179 -5.81 1.12 19.67
CA ARG A 179 -5.52 0.59 21.02
C ARG A 179 -4.24 1.23 21.55
N PRO A 180 -4.27 1.86 22.74
CA PRO A 180 -3.04 2.33 23.36
C PRO A 180 -2.09 1.14 23.56
N LEU A 181 -0.85 1.29 23.10
CA LEU A 181 0.19 0.28 23.34
C LEU A 181 0.24 -0.04 24.84
N PRO A 182 0.22 -1.33 25.24
CA PRO A 182 0.34 -1.69 26.64
C PRO A 182 1.63 -1.09 27.18
N ARG A 183 1.55 -0.39 28.33
CA ARG A 183 2.74 0.21 28.90
C ARG A 183 3.66 -0.93 29.36
N PRO A 184 4.99 -0.76 29.28
CA PRO A 184 5.92 -1.72 29.86
C PRO A 184 5.59 -1.87 31.36
N GLY A 185 4.96 -2.99 31.74
CA GLY A 185 4.47 -3.24 33.10
C GLY A 185 3.02 -3.73 33.22
N ASP A 186 2.22 -3.68 32.16
CA ASP A 186 0.79 -4.06 32.20
C ASP A 186 0.52 -5.57 32.00
N ALA A 187 1.55 -6.39 31.81
CA ALA A 187 1.44 -7.86 31.82
C ALA A 187 1.74 -8.38 33.23
N ALA A 188 0.68 -8.60 34.01
CA ALA A 188 0.70 -9.36 35.26
C ALA A 188 0.08 -10.74 35.05
#